data_AF-A0A2N2SCN6-F1
#
_entry.id   AF-A0A2N2SCN6-F1
#
_cell.length_a   1.000
_cell.length_b   1.000
_cell.length_c   1.000
_cell.angle_alpha   90.00
_cell.angle_beta   90.00
_cell.angle_gamma   90.00
#
_symmetry.space_group_name_H-M   'P 1'
#
loop_
_entity.id
_entity.type
_entity.pdbx_description
1 polymer ?
#
loop_
_entity_poly.entity_id
_entity_poly.type
_entity_poly.pdbx_seq_one_letter_code
_entity_poly.pdbx_strand_id
1 'polypeptide(L)'
;MKLKNFTEIERATKKGTRESSRLGIGLLFIVSIMLYTALANGGVGPQSTMLVVAAMIGGYMAMNIGANDVANNVGPAVGSRAITMGGAIVIAAVFEMMGALIAGGDV
;
A
#
# COMPACT_ATOMS: atom_id res chain seq x y z
N MET A 1 -15.60 16.34 35.62
CA MET A 1 -14.13 16.13 35.44
C MET A 1 -13.78 14.75 34.86
N LYS A 2 -14.40 13.64 35.30
CA LYS A 2 -14.11 12.28 34.79
C LYS A 2 -14.39 12.02 33.30
N LEU A 3 -15.39 12.69 32.70
CA LEU A 3 -15.79 12.46 31.29
C LEU A 3 -14.76 12.97 30.27
N LYS A 4 -13.98 14.01 30.60
CA LYS A 4 -12.90 14.51 29.73
C LYS A 4 -11.74 13.51 29.61
N ASN A 5 -11.45 12.76 30.66
CA ASN A 5 -10.35 11.79 30.66
C ASN A 5 -10.64 10.56 29.79
N PHE A 6 -11.91 10.11 29.73
CA PHE A 6 -12.30 8.99 28.86
C PHE A 6 -12.25 9.34 27.37
N THR A 7 -12.65 10.56 27.01
CA THR A 7 -12.60 11.03 25.62
C THR A 7 -11.17 11.29 25.14
N GLU A 8 -10.28 11.75 26.02
CA GLU A 8 -8.84 11.90 25.74
C GLU A 8 -8.15 10.53 25.57
N ILE A 9 -8.50 9.53 26.39
CA ILE A 9 -8.00 8.15 26.25
C ILE A 9 -8.53 7.52 24.94
N GLU A 10 -9.81 7.66 24.63
CA GLU A 10 -10.38 7.12 23.38
C GLU A 10 -9.76 7.77 22.13
N ARG A 11 -9.46 9.07 22.18
CA ARG A 11 -8.74 9.78 21.10
C ARG A 11 -7.29 9.32 20.98
N ALA A 12 -6.60 9.09 22.08
CA ALA A 12 -5.23 8.54 22.07
C ALA A 12 -5.20 7.12 21.49
N THR A 13 -6.17 6.28 21.85
CA THR A 13 -6.35 4.93 21.27
C THR A 13 -6.73 4.98 19.78
N LYS A 14 -7.67 5.86 19.37
CA LYS A 14 -8.07 6.01 17.95
C LYS A 14 -6.95 6.53 17.06
N LYS A 15 -6.05 7.36 17.60
CA LYS A 15 -4.88 7.84 16.84
C LYS A 15 -3.87 6.71 16.63
N GLY A 16 -3.63 5.89 17.65
CA GLY A 16 -2.78 4.70 17.57
C GLY A 16 -3.31 3.63 16.61
N THR A 17 -4.63 3.39 16.60
CA THR A 17 -5.22 2.38 15.69
C THR A 17 -5.15 2.79 14.23
N ARG A 18 -5.32 4.08 13.89
CA ARG A 18 -5.28 4.55 12.49
C ARG A 18 -3.89 4.44 11.86
N GLU A 19 -2.84 4.73 12.61
CA GLU A 19 -1.46 4.57 12.12
C GLU A 19 -1.07 3.08 12.06
N SER A 20 -1.50 2.30 13.06
CA SER A 20 -1.33 0.85 13.07
C SER A 20 -2.03 0.16 11.90
N SER A 21 -3.22 0.61 11.47
CA SER A 21 -3.92 0.05 10.31
C SER A 21 -3.18 0.27 8.99
N ARG A 22 -2.54 1.43 8.80
CA ARG A 22 -1.77 1.71 7.56
C ARG A 22 -0.55 0.81 7.45
N LEU A 23 0.20 0.69 8.55
CA LEU A 23 1.35 -0.20 8.64
C LEU A 23 0.93 -1.67 8.49
N GLY A 24 -0.19 -2.05 9.12
CA GLY A 24 -0.74 -3.40 9.05
C GLY A 24 -1.08 -3.82 7.63
N ILE A 25 -1.77 -2.97 6.85
CA ILE A 25 -2.11 -3.26 5.45
C ILE A 25 -0.85 -3.41 4.59
N GLY A 26 0.12 -2.50 4.75
CA GLY A 26 1.38 -2.58 4.02
C GLY A 26 2.16 -3.85 4.33
N LEU A 27 2.25 -4.22 5.62
CA LEU A 27 2.90 -5.45 6.05
C LEU A 27 2.17 -6.70 5.53
N LEU A 28 0.84 -6.73 5.59
CA LEU A 28 0.03 -7.81 5.04
C LEU A 28 0.24 -7.98 3.53
N PHE A 29 0.37 -6.88 2.78
CA PHE A 29 0.67 -6.93 1.36
C PHE A 29 2.03 -7.59 1.09
N ILE A 30 3.07 -7.20 1.81
CA ILE A 30 4.41 -7.80 1.67
C ILE A 30 4.40 -9.29 2.05
N VAL A 31 3.77 -9.64 3.17
CA VAL A 31 3.62 -11.05 3.59
C VAL A 31 2.84 -11.85 2.54
N SER A 32 1.83 -11.26 1.93
CA SER A 32 1.06 -11.91 0.85
C SER A 32 1.93 -12.17 -0.38
N ILE A 33 2.80 -11.23 -0.78
CA ILE A 33 3.76 -11.44 -1.87
C ILE A 33 4.73 -12.57 -1.52
N MET A 34 5.28 -12.55 -0.31
CA MET A 34 6.20 -13.59 0.14
C MET A 34 5.55 -14.97 0.16
N LEU A 35 4.31 -15.06 0.66
CA LEU A 35 3.57 -16.31 0.72
C LEU A 35 3.22 -16.82 -0.68
N TYR A 36 2.70 -15.94 -1.54
CA TYR A 36 2.38 -16.28 -2.93
C TYR A 36 3.61 -16.81 -3.67
N THR A 37 4.73 -16.09 -3.58
CA THR A 37 5.97 -16.49 -4.26
C THR A 37 6.58 -17.76 -3.69
N ALA A 38 6.55 -17.97 -2.37
CA ALA A 38 7.04 -19.20 -1.75
C ALA A 38 6.20 -20.43 -2.14
N LEU A 39 4.88 -20.28 -2.22
CA LEU A 39 3.96 -21.37 -2.57
C LEU A 39 3.98 -21.67 -4.08
N ALA A 40 4.09 -20.65 -4.94
CA ALA A 40 4.11 -20.83 -6.39
C ALA A 40 5.39 -21.52 -6.89
N ASN A 41 6.50 -21.44 -6.15
CA ASN A 41 7.81 -21.96 -6.56
C ASN A 41 8.20 -23.27 -5.84
N GLY A 42 7.23 -23.99 -5.28
CA GLY A 42 7.45 -25.33 -4.72
C GLY A 42 8.12 -25.36 -3.33
N GLY A 43 8.07 -24.27 -2.57
CA GLY A 43 8.57 -24.20 -1.19
C GLY A 43 9.94 -23.52 -1.05
N VAL A 44 10.60 -23.76 0.09
CA VAL A 44 11.81 -23.03 0.51
C VAL A 44 13.07 -23.79 0.10
N GLY A 45 13.70 -23.33 -0.98
CA GLY A 45 15.02 -23.77 -1.43
C GLY A 45 15.89 -22.56 -1.82
N PRO A 46 17.21 -22.71 -2.04
CA PRO A 46 18.13 -21.57 -2.22
C PRO A 46 17.76 -20.60 -3.35
N GLN A 47 17.22 -21.10 -4.47
CA GLN A 47 16.75 -20.26 -5.58
C GLN A 47 15.39 -19.61 -5.27
N SER A 48 14.50 -20.34 -4.60
CA SER A 48 13.16 -19.86 -4.22
C SER A 48 13.26 -18.76 -3.15
N THR A 49 14.17 -18.89 -2.17
CA THR A 49 14.41 -17.85 -1.17
C THR A 49 14.90 -16.55 -1.79
N MET A 50 15.80 -16.63 -2.78
CA MET A 50 16.24 -15.45 -3.52
C MET A 50 15.07 -14.77 -4.25
N LEU A 51 14.20 -15.55 -4.89
CA LEU A 51 13.01 -15.03 -5.58
C LEU A 51 12.02 -14.37 -4.60
N VAL A 52 11.77 -14.99 -3.45
CA VAL A 52 10.92 -14.43 -2.38
C VAL A 52 11.48 -13.10 -1.88
N VAL A 53 12.79 -13.00 -1.65
CA VAL A 53 13.44 -11.75 -1.21
C VAL A 53 13.36 -10.68 -2.31
N ALA A 54 13.64 -11.04 -3.56
CA ALA A 54 13.54 -10.13 -4.69
C ALA A 54 12.10 -9.59 -4.85
N ALA A 55 11.10 -10.46 -4.77
CA ALA A 55 9.70 -10.09 -4.85
C ALA A 55 9.24 -9.23 -3.66
N MET A 56 9.73 -9.50 -2.45
CA MET A 56 9.48 -8.69 -1.26
C MET A 56 10.00 -7.26 -1.45
N ILE A 57 11.24 -7.11 -1.90
CA ILE A 57 11.86 -5.79 -2.16
C ILE A 57 11.13 -5.09 -3.30
N GLY A 58 10.83 -5.80 -4.39
CA GLY A 58 10.07 -5.26 -5.52
C GLY A 58 8.66 -4.79 -5.10
N GLY A 59 7.97 -5.57 -4.28
CA GLY A 59 6.66 -5.21 -3.73
C GLY A 59 6.71 -3.98 -2.82
N TYR A 60 7.75 -3.85 -2.00
CA TYR A 60 7.98 -2.66 -1.20
C TYR A 60 8.23 -1.42 -2.06
N MET A 61 9.06 -1.54 -3.10
CA MET A 61 9.30 -0.46 -4.05
C MET A 61 8.04 -0.08 -4.81
N ALA A 62 7.26 -1.05 -5.29
CA ALA A 62 5.99 -0.80 -5.99
C ALA A 62 5.00 0.00 -5.13
N MET A 63 4.92 -0.29 -3.83
CA MET A 63 4.07 0.46 -2.90
C MET A 63 4.53 1.92 -2.75
N ASN A 64 5.84 2.14 -2.60
CA ASN A 64 6.39 3.49 -2.44
C ASN A 64 6.29 4.32 -3.72
N ILE A 65 6.61 3.72 -4.87
CA ILE A 65 6.50 4.36 -6.20
C ILE A 65 5.04 4.70 -6.46
N GLY A 66 4.14 3.73 -6.34
CA GLY A 66 2.71 3.97 -6.55
C GLY A 66 2.15 5.06 -5.64
N ALA A 67 2.49 5.07 -4.35
CA ALA A 67 2.03 6.13 -3.45
C ALA A 67 2.54 7.53 -3.83
N ASN A 68 3.79 7.62 -4.27
CA ASN A 68 4.39 8.87 -4.75
C ASN A 68 3.74 9.34 -6.06
N ASP A 69 3.50 8.42 -6.99
CA ASP A 69 2.94 8.71 -8.30
C ASP A 69 1.48 9.15 -8.19
N VAL A 70 0.68 8.49 -7.34
CA VAL A 70 -0.69 8.94 -7.05
C VAL A 70 -0.66 10.37 -6.50
N ALA A 71 0.21 10.69 -5.55
CA ALA A 71 0.29 12.05 -5.00
C ALA A 71 0.66 13.10 -6.06
N ASN A 72 1.57 12.77 -6.98
CA ASN A 72 2.01 13.66 -8.05
C ASN A 72 0.93 13.84 -9.14
N ASN A 73 0.24 12.77 -9.50
CA ASN A 73 -0.76 12.77 -10.58
C ASN A 73 -2.12 13.35 -10.13
N VAL A 74 -2.56 13.06 -8.91
CA VAL A 74 -3.88 13.48 -8.41
C VAL A 74 -3.83 14.70 -7.49
N GLY A 75 -2.65 15.10 -7.03
CA GLY A 75 -2.45 16.22 -6.09
C GLY A 75 -3.11 17.53 -6.53
N PRO A 76 -2.90 18.00 -7.79
CA PRO A 76 -3.55 19.21 -8.29
C PRO A 76 -5.08 19.07 -8.41
N ALA A 77 -5.57 17.90 -8.83
CA ALA A 77 -7.01 17.66 -9.04
C ALA A 77 -7.77 17.58 -7.70
N VAL A 78 -7.17 16.98 -6.67
CA VAL A 78 -7.73 16.96 -5.32
C VAL A 78 -7.56 18.32 -4.63
N GLY A 79 -6.40 18.97 -4.80
CA GLY A 79 -6.08 20.27 -4.21
C GLY A 79 -6.95 21.42 -4.73
N SER A 80 -7.34 21.37 -6.02
CA SER A 80 -8.29 22.30 -6.65
C SER A 80 -9.76 22.01 -6.32
N ARG A 81 -10.04 20.93 -5.57
CA ARG A 81 -11.40 20.42 -5.27
C ARG A 81 -12.19 19.98 -6.50
N ALA A 82 -11.53 19.68 -7.62
CA ALA A 82 -12.18 19.11 -8.79
C ALA A 82 -12.67 17.67 -8.51
N ILE A 83 -11.89 16.89 -7.74
CA ILE A 83 -12.24 15.53 -7.32
C ILE A 83 -11.93 15.31 -5.83
N THR A 84 -12.59 14.33 -5.21
CA THR A 84 -12.32 13.96 -3.81
C THR A 84 -11.11 13.03 -3.71
N MET A 85 -10.46 12.99 -2.55
CA MET A 85 -9.34 12.06 -2.29
C MET A 85 -9.74 10.60 -2.51
N GLY A 86 -10.96 10.22 -2.10
CA GLY A 86 -11.47 8.86 -2.32
C GLY A 86 -11.64 8.54 -3.81
N GLY A 87 -12.22 9.46 -4.57
CA GLY A 87 -12.38 9.30 -6.03
C GLY A 87 -11.03 9.21 -6.74
N ALA A 88 -10.08 10.06 -6.34
CA ALA A 88 -8.71 10.04 -6.86
C ALA A 88 -8.01 8.69 -6.63
N ILE A 89 -8.13 8.10 -5.43
CA ILE A 89 -7.54 6.79 -5.12
C ILE A 89 -8.17 5.68 -5.99
N VAL A 90 -9.49 5.71 -6.22
CA VAL A 90 -10.15 4.71 -7.08
C VAL A 90 -9.68 4.82 -8.53
N ILE A 91 -9.63 6.04 -9.07
CA ILE A 91 -9.13 6.29 -10.43
C ILE A 91 -7.67 5.82 -10.54
N ALA A 92 -6.81 6.25 -9.62
CA ALA A 92 -5.41 5.86 -9.61
C ALA A 92 -5.25 4.34 -9.51
N ALA A 93 -5.99 3.65 -8.63
CA ALA A 93 -5.93 2.21 -8.52
C ALA A 93 -6.25 1.51 -9.86
N VAL A 94 -7.26 1.96 -10.59
CA VAL A 94 -7.62 1.36 -11.89
C VAL A 94 -6.55 1.67 -12.94
N PHE A 95 -6.22 2.94 -13.16
CA PHE A 95 -5.36 3.35 -14.27
C PHE A 95 -3.87 3.02 -14.03
N GLU A 96 -3.35 3.13 -12.81
CA GLU A 96 -1.96 2.73 -12.50
C GLU A 96 -1.79 1.22 -12.62
N MET A 97 -2.74 0.41 -12.12
CA MET A 97 -2.68 -1.04 -12.29
C MET A 97 -2.81 -1.44 -13.77
N MET A 98 -3.72 -0.82 -14.52
CA MET A 98 -3.86 -1.08 -15.95
C MET A 98 -2.60 -0.68 -16.72
N GLY A 99 -1.98 0.46 -16.40
CA GLY A 99 -0.73 0.89 -17.01
C GLY A 99 0.40 -0.09 -16.75
N ALA A 100 0.57 -0.54 -15.50
CA ALA A 100 1.55 -1.55 -15.14
C ALA A 100 1.32 -2.89 -15.86
N LEU A 101 0.07 -3.31 -16.05
CA LEU A 101 -0.26 -4.57 -16.73
C LEU A 101 -0.14 -4.51 -18.27
N ILE A 102 -0.51 -3.39 -18.89
CA ILE A 102 -0.57 -3.26 -20.35
C ILE A 102 0.77 -2.80 -20.92
N ALA A 103 1.43 -1.84 -20.27
CA ALA A 103 2.62 -1.17 -20.79
C ALA A 103 3.88 -1.38 -19.94
N GLY A 104 3.77 -1.97 -18.75
CA GLY A 104 4.91 -2.15 -17.84
C GLY A 104 5.92 -3.23 -18.24
N GLY A 105 5.60 -4.08 -19.24
CA GLY A 105 6.50 -5.15 -19.70
C GLY A 105 7.54 -4.71 -20.73
N ASP A 106 7.32 -3.58 -21.39
CA ASP A 106 8.16 -3.08 -22.51
C ASP A 106 9.21 -2.04 -22.07
N VAL A 107 9.33 -1.76 -20.76
CA VAL A 107 10.19 -0.73 -20.18
C VAL A 107 11.31 -1.30 -19.30
#